data_AF-A0A7X9JD47-F1
#
_entry.id   AF-A0A7X9JD47-F1
#
_cell.length_a   1.000
_cell.length_b   1.000
_cell.length_c   1.000
_cell.angle_alpha   90.00
_cell.angle_beta   90.00
_cell.angle_gamma   90.00
#
_symmetry.space_group_name_H-M   'P 1'
#
loop_
_entity.id
_entity.type
_entity.pdbx_description
1 polymer ?
#
loop_
_entity_poly.entity_id
_entity_poly.type
_entity_poly.pdbx_seq_one_letter_code
_entity_poly.pdbx_strand_id
1 'polypeptide(L)'
;MAKDPAFLFYDGDASRDVSHMNRLERGAYYDLIQAQRKFGGFTVEQARKILGKDFELCWEAVELVLEKDEKGVYFIEWLKESIEKRKIHAEKQRKRIQDYWDKKKKEEPMEEPRNNRGNTLENENENANENENANENIRGIVKGETISIQSKFIESFSGLYENQTGHPFKADKKHFIIISSLIKKYGYDATVEKAKLLAVYCQQAEVWFAKEGWSCFTPETLSTHWNRIVPILTEEQKKEKKYRENFKKAEEERRKTNELLKAATNT
;
A
#
# COMPACT_ATOMS: atom_id res chain seq x y z
N MET A 1 -16.96 -25.99 -13.29
CA MET A 1 -16.27 -26.10 -11.98
C MET A 1 -16.11 -24.70 -11.42
N ALA A 2 -16.74 -24.37 -10.30
CA ALA A 2 -16.53 -23.07 -9.65
C ALA A 2 -15.06 -23.02 -9.22
N LYS A 3 -14.28 -22.08 -9.76
CA LYS A 3 -12.87 -21.93 -9.38
C LYS A 3 -12.81 -21.59 -7.90
N ASP A 4 -11.97 -22.29 -7.14
CA ASP A 4 -11.76 -21.99 -5.72
C ASP A 4 -11.42 -20.50 -5.59
N PRO A 5 -12.14 -19.74 -4.75
CA PRO A 5 -11.82 -18.33 -4.56
C PRO A 5 -10.35 -18.23 -4.17
N ALA A 6 -9.58 -17.39 -4.87
CA ALA A 6 -8.23 -17.04 -4.44
C ALA A 6 -8.30 -16.50 -3.00
N PHE A 7 -7.25 -16.42 -2.21
CA PHE A 7 -7.34 -15.76 -0.89
C PHE A 7 -6.31 -14.65 -0.83
N LEU A 8 -6.55 -13.65 0.02
CA LEU A 8 -5.57 -12.59 0.21
C LEU A 8 -4.49 -13.12 1.14
N PHE A 9 -3.28 -13.22 0.64
CA PHE A 9 -2.10 -13.59 1.40
C PHE A 9 -1.40 -12.31 1.87
N TYR A 10 -1.35 -12.08 3.18
CA TYR A 10 -0.60 -10.98 3.76
C TYR A 10 0.78 -11.47 4.18
N ASP A 11 1.81 -10.91 3.54
CA ASP A 11 3.20 -11.22 3.85
C ASP A 11 3.57 -10.87 5.29
N GLY A 12 3.04 -9.77 5.82
CA GLY A 12 3.25 -9.35 7.19
C GLY A 12 2.74 -10.34 8.23
N ASP A 13 1.58 -10.96 7.99
CA ASP A 13 0.98 -11.93 8.92
C ASP A 13 1.71 -13.27 8.84
N ALA A 14 1.92 -13.79 7.62
CA ALA A 14 2.71 -15.01 7.44
C ALA A 14 4.16 -14.84 7.94
N SER A 15 4.79 -13.68 7.76
CA SER A 15 6.14 -13.41 8.24
C SER A 15 6.24 -13.34 9.76
N ARG A 16 5.17 -12.99 10.47
CA ARG A 16 5.13 -13.04 11.94
C ARG A 16 5.07 -14.48 12.41
N ASP A 17 4.18 -15.28 11.82
CA ASP A 17 4.02 -16.70 12.15
C ASP A 17 5.33 -17.48 11.92
N VAL A 18 6.06 -17.20 10.82
CA VAL A 18 7.27 -17.97 10.52
C VAL A 18 8.57 -17.39 11.07
N SER A 19 8.48 -16.38 11.95
CA SER A 19 9.66 -15.63 12.41
C SER A 19 10.65 -16.48 13.21
N HIS A 20 10.17 -17.44 14.01
CA HIS A 20 10.97 -18.40 14.77
C HIS A 20 11.35 -19.66 13.98
N MET A 21 10.79 -19.84 12.78
CA MET A 21 10.95 -21.06 12.00
C MET A 21 12.20 -21.04 11.13
N ASN A 22 12.83 -22.22 10.97
CA ASN A 22 13.88 -22.46 9.99
C ASN A 22 13.31 -22.62 8.56
N ARG A 23 14.17 -22.84 7.57
CA ARG A 23 13.75 -22.93 6.15
C ARG A 23 12.82 -24.12 5.87
N LEU A 24 13.06 -25.27 6.51
CA LEU A 24 12.25 -26.47 6.30
C LEU A 24 10.86 -26.29 6.93
N GLU A 25 10.82 -25.79 8.16
CA GLU A 25 9.58 -25.48 8.89
C GLU A 25 8.74 -24.42 8.18
N ARG A 26 9.38 -23.40 7.60
CA ARG A 26 8.71 -22.42 6.72
C ARG A 26 8.02 -23.10 5.54
N GLY A 27 8.72 -24.03 4.88
CA GLY A 27 8.16 -24.82 3.77
C GLY A 27 6.92 -25.59 4.21
N ALA A 28 7.03 -26.30 5.34
CA ALA A 28 5.92 -27.05 5.93
C ALA A 28 4.71 -26.15 6.24
N TYR A 29 4.94 -24.97 6.82
CA TYR A 29 3.89 -23.98 7.08
C TYR A 29 3.16 -23.55 5.79
N TYR A 30 3.88 -23.28 4.70
CA TYR A 30 3.27 -22.92 3.41
C TYR A 30 2.49 -24.07 2.76
N ASP A 31 2.88 -25.32 2.97
CA ASP A 31 2.11 -26.47 2.51
C ASP A 31 0.80 -26.62 3.30
N LEU A 32 0.83 -26.34 4.61
CA LEU A 32 -0.38 -26.33 5.43
C LEU A 32 -1.33 -25.18 5.08
N ILE A 33 -0.84 -24.00 4.68
CA ILE A 33 -1.68 -22.92 4.12
C ILE A 33 -2.48 -23.43 2.91
N GLN A 34 -1.82 -24.12 1.99
CA GLN A 34 -2.47 -24.66 0.79
C GLN A 34 -3.51 -25.72 1.15
N ALA A 35 -3.22 -26.55 2.15
CA ALA A 35 -4.15 -27.55 2.65
C ALA A 35 -5.38 -26.92 3.31
N GLN A 36 -5.19 -25.96 4.20
CA GLN A 36 -6.31 -25.24 4.84
C GLN A 36 -7.17 -24.53 3.82
N ARG A 37 -6.60 -23.97 2.76
CA ARG A 37 -7.39 -23.37 1.66
C ARG A 37 -8.31 -24.41 1.00
N LYS A 38 -7.85 -25.65 0.82
CA LYS A 38 -8.63 -26.72 0.17
C LYS A 38 -9.67 -27.33 1.09
N PHE A 39 -9.35 -27.52 2.37
CA PHE A 39 -10.15 -28.32 3.29
C PHE A 39 -10.87 -27.50 4.38
N GLY A 40 -10.56 -26.20 4.50
CA GLY A 40 -11.09 -25.33 5.57
C GLY A 40 -10.38 -25.51 6.91
N GLY A 41 -9.31 -26.31 6.96
CA GLY A 41 -8.59 -26.73 8.16
C GLY A 41 -8.07 -28.15 7.96
N PHE A 42 -7.36 -28.70 8.92
CA PHE A 42 -6.85 -30.07 8.83
C PHE A 42 -6.66 -30.73 10.20
N THR A 43 -6.77 -32.05 10.26
CA THR A 43 -6.41 -32.84 11.45
C THR A 43 -4.90 -33.12 11.49
N VAL A 44 -4.37 -33.56 12.63
CA VAL A 44 -2.96 -34.00 12.75
C VAL A 44 -2.63 -35.11 11.75
N GLU A 45 -3.56 -36.05 11.53
CA GLU A 45 -3.38 -37.12 10.54
C GLU A 45 -3.27 -36.59 9.11
N GLN A 46 -4.05 -35.56 8.78
CA GLN A 46 -3.97 -34.88 7.49
C GLN A 46 -2.66 -34.12 7.36
N ALA A 47 -2.25 -33.38 8.38
CA ALA A 47 -0.95 -32.69 8.40
C ALA A 47 0.21 -33.66 8.20
N ARG A 48 0.17 -34.82 8.86
CA ARG A 48 1.15 -35.91 8.68
C ARG A 48 1.19 -36.44 7.25
N LYS A 49 0.04 -36.56 6.58
CA LYS A 49 -0.03 -36.95 5.16
C LYS A 49 0.48 -35.86 4.22
N ILE A 50 0.25 -34.58 4.54
CA ILE A 50 0.69 -33.43 3.74
C ILE A 50 2.21 -33.27 3.83
N LEU A 51 2.76 -33.28 5.03
CA LEU A 51 4.19 -33.05 5.29
C LEU A 51 5.03 -34.31 5.10
N GLY A 52 4.43 -35.49 5.17
CA GLY A 52 5.11 -36.77 4.95
C GLY A 52 6.27 -36.98 5.91
N LYS A 53 7.49 -37.10 5.37
CA LYS A 53 8.71 -37.35 6.15
C LYS A 53 9.12 -36.15 7.00
N ASP A 54 8.73 -34.94 6.60
CA ASP A 54 9.13 -33.70 7.27
C ASP A 54 8.24 -33.40 8.48
N PHE A 55 7.16 -34.16 8.68
CA PHE A 55 6.21 -33.97 9.78
C PHE A 55 6.90 -33.97 11.14
N GLU A 56 7.64 -35.03 11.48
CA GLU A 56 8.25 -35.15 12.83
C GLU A 56 9.30 -34.07 13.09
N LEU A 57 9.91 -33.50 12.04
CA LEU A 57 10.92 -32.45 12.16
C LEU A 57 10.31 -31.05 12.28
N CYS A 58 9.14 -30.81 11.67
CA CYS A 58 8.56 -29.47 11.56
C CYS A 58 7.34 -29.26 12.45
N TRP A 59 6.67 -30.33 12.87
CA TRP A 59 5.35 -30.24 13.50
C TRP A 59 5.37 -29.40 14.77
N GLU A 60 6.37 -29.58 15.64
CA GLU A 60 6.46 -28.80 16.89
C GLU A 60 6.53 -27.29 16.62
N ALA A 61 7.33 -26.85 15.65
CA ALA A 61 7.49 -25.44 15.32
C ALA A 61 6.23 -24.85 14.68
N VAL A 62 5.56 -25.65 13.83
CA VAL A 62 4.37 -25.22 13.10
C VAL A 62 3.11 -25.26 13.98
N GLU A 63 2.98 -26.23 14.88
CA GLU A 63 1.85 -26.32 15.81
C GLU A 63 1.73 -25.09 16.71
N LEU A 64 2.85 -24.43 17.05
CA LEU A 64 2.87 -23.21 17.88
C LEU A 64 2.08 -22.03 17.29
N VAL A 65 1.90 -21.99 15.97
CA VAL A 65 1.19 -20.89 15.28
C VAL A 65 -0.20 -21.30 14.80
N LEU A 66 -0.59 -22.56 15.02
CA LEU A 66 -1.90 -23.06 14.64
C LEU A 66 -2.86 -22.96 15.82
N GLU A 67 -4.09 -22.57 15.52
CA GLU A 67 -5.20 -22.70 16.45
C GLU A 67 -5.91 -24.03 16.25
N LYS A 68 -6.52 -24.54 17.32
CA LYS A 68 -7.24 -25.81 17.32
C LYS A 68 -8.68 -25.60 17.78
N ASP A 69 -9.63 -25.95 16.92
CA ASP A 69 -11.05 -25.94 17.26
C ASP A 69 -11.39 -27.09 18.22
N GLU A 70 -12.53 -27.02 18.91
CA GLU A 70 -13.05 -28.05 19.83
C GLU A 70 -13.13 -29.46 19.21
N LYS A 71 -13.20 -29.54 17.88
CA LYS A 71 -13.26 -30.79 17.10
C LYS A 71 -11.89 -31.38 16.75
N GLY A 72 -10.80 -30.76 17.22
CA GLY A 72 -9.43 -31.19 16.95
C GLY A 72 -8.93 -30.86 15.53
N VAL A 73 -9.55 -29.87 14.88
CA VAL A 73 -9.14 -29.37 13.57
C VAL A 73 -8.23 -28.17 13.77
N TYR A 74 -7.05 -28.22 13.15
CA TYR A 74 -6.08 -27.14 13.16
C TYR A 74 -6.30 -26.18 12.00
N PHE A 75 -6.06 -24.90 12.25
CA PHE A 75 -6.13 -23.85 11.26
C PHE A 75 -5.25 -22.65 11.66
N ILE A 76 -4.85 -21.88 10.65
CA ILE A 76 -4.21 -20.58 10.78
C ILE A 76 -5.31 -19.52 10.83
N GLU A 77 -5.33 -18.73 11.92
CA GLU A 77 -6.40 -17.76 12.23
C GLU A 77 -6.60 -16.75 11.09
N TRP A 78 -5.54 -16.03 10.69
CA TRP A 78 -5.62 -15.00 9.65
C TRP A 78 -6.08 -15.56 8.30
N LEU A 79 -5.72 -16.82 8.00
CA LEU A 79 -6.11 -17.48 6.76
C LEU A 79 -7.60 -17.82 6.77
N LYS A 80 -8.14 -18.29 7.91
CA LYS A 80 -9.57 -18.56 8.09
C LYS A 80 -10.38 -17.27 7.90
N GLU A 81 -9.94 -16.16 8.49
CA GLU A 81 -10.58 -14.86 8.27
C GLU A 81 -10.55 -14.42 6.81
N SER A 82 -9.41 -14.57 6.13
CA SER A 82 -9.23 -14.19 4.73
C SER A 82 -10.18 -14.97 3.81
N ILE A 83 -10.31 -16.28 4.05
CA ILE A 83 -11.23 -17.15 3.31
C ILE A 83 -12.69 -16.71 3.54
N GLU A 84 -13.08 -16.44 4.78
CA GLU A 84 -14.46 -16.06 5.12
C GLU A 84 -14.83 -14.69 4.54
N LYS A 85 -13.96 -13.68 4.66
CA LYS A 85 -14.15 -12.35 4.04
C LYS A 85 -14.42 -12.48 2.55
N ARG A 86 -13.71 -13.38 1.87
CA ARG A 86 -13.90 -13.58 0.43
C ARG A 86 -15.17 -14.35 0.08
N LYS A 87 -15.57 -15.31 0.90
CA LYS A 87 -16.85 -16.00 0.74
C LYS A 87 -18.02 -15.01 0.82
N ILE A 88 -18.00 -14.13 1.82
CA ILE A 88 -18.99 -13.07 1.98
C ILE A 88 -19.00 -12.14 0.76
N HIS A 89 -17.83 -11.72 0.28
CA HIS A 89 -17.73 -10.88 -0.91
C HIS A 89 -18.31 -11.57 -2.16
N ALA A 90 -17.97 -12.84 -2.39
CA ALA A 90 -18.49 -13.61 -3.51
C ALA A 90 -20.02 -13.75 -3.46
N GLU A 91 -20.59 -13.96 -2.28
CA GLU A 91 -22.05 -14.03 -2.10
C GLU A 91 -22.73 -12.68 -2.37
N LYS A 92 -22.16 -11.56 -1.90
CA LYS A 92 -22.67 -10.22 -2.22
C LYS A 92 -22.66 -9.94 -3.71
N GLN A 93 -21.56 -10.26 -4.39
CA GLN A 93 -21.43 -10.07 -5.84
C GLN A 93 -22.46 -10.92 -6.59
N ARG A 94 -22.62 -12.19 -6.19
CA ARG A 94 -23.64 -13.07 -6.76
C ARG A 94 -25.05 -12.50 -6.59
N LYS A 95 -25.40 -11.99 -5.41
CA LYS A 95 -26.69 -11.34 -5.15
C LYS A 95 -26.89 -10.10 -5.99
N ARG A 96 -25.89 -9.20 -6.08
CA ARG A 96 -25.96 -7.99 -6.92
C ARG A 96 -26.21 -8.33 -8.39
N ILE A 97 -25.51 -9.33 -8.93
CA ILE A 97 -25.70 -9.80 -10.30
C ILE A 97 -27.12 -10.36 -10.48
N GLN A 98 -27.59 -11.18 -9.54
CA GLN A 98 -28.93 -11.75 -9.60
C GLN A 98 -30.00 -10.66 -9.55
N ASP A 99 -29.90 -9.71 -8.61
CA ASP A 99 -30.82 -8.58 -8.50
C ASP A 99 -30.87 -7.72 -9.76
N TYR A 100 -29.72 -7.53 -10.43
CA TYR A 100 -29.64 -6.83 -11.72
C TYR A 100 -30.42 -7.57 -12.81
N TRP A 101 -30.20 -8.87 -12.97
CA TRP A 101 -30.89 -9.68 -13.98
C TRP A 101 -32.39 -9.82 -13.69
N ASP A 102 -32.76 -9.91 -12.41
CA ASP A 102 -34.17 -10.00 -12.00
C ASP A 102 -34.93 -8.68 -12.23
N LYS A 103 -34.25 -7.53 -12.13
CA LYS A 103 -34.80 -6.23 -12.56
C LYS A 103 -34.94 -6.14 -14.07
N LYS A 104 -33.89 -6.53 -14.82
CA LYS A 104 -33.88 -6.47 -16.29
C LYS A 104 -34.93 -7.40 -16.93
N LYS A 105 -35.29 -8.51 -16.28
CA LYS A 105 -36.37 -9.40 -16.73
C LYS A 105 -37.78 -8.83 -16.54
N LYS A 106 -37.95 -7.84 -15.66
CA LYS A 106 -39.25 -7.21 -15.35
C LYS A 106 -39.55 -5.98 -16.23
N GLU A 107 -38.53 -5.42 -16.88
CA GLU A 107 -38.68 -4.32 -17.83
C GLU A 107 -38.83 -4.92 -19.25
N GLU A 108 -39.96 -4.64 -19.93
CA GLU A 108 -40.16 -5.00 -21.35
C GLU A 108 -39.07 -4.38 -22.26
N PRO A 109 -38.81 -4.93 -23.47
CA PRO A 109 -37.63 -4.58 -24.25
C PRO A 109 -37.73 -3.14 -24.76
N MET A 110 -37.12 -2.21 -24.04
CA MET A 110 -37.01 -0.82 -24.48
C MET A 110 -35.93 -0.70 -25.57
N GLU A 111 -36.30 0.00 -26.64
CA GLU A 111 -35.49 0.26 -27.82
C GLU A 111 -34.16 0.96 -27.48
N GLU A 112 -33.13 0.55 -28.24
CA GLU A 112 -31.76 1.05 -28.36
C GLU A 112 -30.79 0.86 -27.16
N PRO A 113 -29.61 0.25 -27.40
CA PRO A 113 -28.60 0.09 -26.37
C PRO A 113 -27.96 1.46 -26.09
N ARG A 114 -28.35 2.10 -24.99
CA ARG A 114 -27.47 3.10 -24.37
C ARG A 114 -26.12 2.44 -24.13
N ASN A 115 -25.07 3.05 -24.70
CA ASN A 115 -23.66 2.70 -24.52
C ASN A 115 -23.24 2.72 -23.04
N ASN A 116 -23.74 1.77 -22.26
CA ASN A 116 -23.14 1.38 -21.01
C ASN A 116 -22.06 0.37 -21.39
N ARG A 117 -20.80 0.79 -21.29
CA ARG A 117 -19.67 -0.12 -21.06
C ARG A 117 -19.81 -0.75 -19.67
N GLY A 118 -20.94 -1.39 -19.41
CA GLY A 118 -21.19 -2.20 -18.24
C GLY A 118 -20.84 -3.61 -18.63
N ASN A 119 -19.66 -4.05 -18.20
CA ASN A 119 -19.12 -5.39 -18.36
C ASN A 119 -20.20 -6.47 -18.17
N THR A 120 -20.81 -6.90 -19.27
CA THR A 120 -21.53 -8.17 -19.32
C THR A 120 -20.66 -9.13 -20.11
N LEU A 121 -19.99 -10.01 -19.37
CA LEU A 121 -19.35 -11.23 -19.86
C LEU A 121 -18.20 -11.04 -20.84
N GLU A 122 -17.05 -10.58 -20.34
CA GLU A 122 -15.77 -11.04 -20.90
C GLU A 122 -14.95 -11.69 -19.80
N ASN A 123 -14.66 -12.96 -20.06
CA ASN A 123 -13.87 -13.85 -19.24
C ASN A 123 -12.40 -13.48 -19.43
N GLU A 124 -12.00 -12.32 -18.93
CA GLU A 124 -10.61 -11.88 -18.96
C GLU A 124 -10.08 -11.66 -17.55
N ASN A 125 -8.85 -12.12 -17.39
CA ASN A 125 -8.18 -12.43 -16.16
C ASN A 125 -7.66 -11.13 -15.51
N GLU A 126 -8.54 -10.30 -14.96
CA GLU A 126 -8.14 -9.07 -14.28
C GLU A 126 -8.30 -9.17 -12.75
N ASN A 127 -7.18 -9.02 -12.07
CA ASN A 127 -7.07 -8.87 -10.62
C ASN A 127 -7.73 -7.55 -10.16
N ALA A 128 -9.05 -7.54 -10.09
CA ALA A 128 -9.81 -6.48 -9.42
C ALA A 128 -9.80 -6.72 -7.91
N ASN A 129 -8.84 -6.13 -7.22
CA ASN A 129 -8.77 -6.12 -5.76
C ASN A 129 -9.70 -5.01 -5.23
N GLU A 130 -11.02 -5.24 -5.29
CA GLU A 130 -12.01 -4.42 -4.59
C GLU A 130 -11.99 -4.77 -3.10
N ASN A 131 -11.55 -3.84 -2.25
CA ASN A 131 -11.63 -4.00 -0.80
C ASN A 131 -12.69 -3.03 -0.24
N GLU A 132 -13.84 -3.60 0.13
CA GLU A 132 -14.95 -2.91 0.80
C GLU A 132 -14.55 -2.54 2.25
N ASN A 133 -14.44 -1.23 2.48
CA ASN A 133 -14.68 -0.47 3.72
C ASN A 133 -14.82 -1.23 5.06
N ALA A 134 -13.81 -1.13 5.92
CA ALA A 134 -14.01 -1.06 7.37
C ALA A 134 -14.30 0.40 7.74
N ASN A 135 -15.57 0.69 8.01
CA ASN A 135 -16.05 1.98 8.47
C ASN A 135 -16.42 1.86 9.95
N GLU A 136 -15.48 2.12 10.86
CA GLU A 136 -15.80 2.40 12.25
C GLU A 136 -15.04 3.63 12.74
N ASN A 137 -15.82 4.54 13.32
CA ASN A 137 -15.45 5.73 14.08
C ASN A 137 -14.81 6.92 13.36
N ILE A 138 -15.65 7.73 12.70
CA ILE A 138 -15.72 9.18 12.98
C ILE A 138 -17.20 9.60 13.01
N ARG A 139 -17.89 9.30 14.13
CA ARG A 139 -19.14 10.00 14.48
C ARG A 139 -18.76 11.30 15.19
N GLY A 140 -19.06 12.41 14.54
CA GLY A 140 -18.99 13.76 15.10
C GLY A 140 -18.06 14.65 14.32
N ILE A 141 -18.62 15.50 13.45
CA ILE A 141 -18.40 16.95 13.39
C ILE A 141 -19.35 17.53 12.33
N VAL A 142 -20.36 18.21 12.88
CA VAL A 142 -21.14 19.37 12.42
C VAL A 142 -20.94 19.88 10.98
N LYS A 143 -22.08 20.08 10.30
CA LYS A 143 -22.27 20.89 9.09
C LYS A 143 -21.55 22.26 9.18
N GLY A 144 -20.52 22.40 8.37
CA GLY A 144 -19.89 23.65 7.96
C GLY A 144 -18.83 23.27 6.92
N GLU A 145 -18.98 23.73 5.68
CA GLU A 145 -18.09 23.42 4.55
C GLU A 145 -16.65 23.87 4.84
N THR A 146 -15.93 23.01 5.56
CA THR A 146 -14.48 23.07 5.72
C THR A 146 -13.93 22.09 4.70
N ILE A 147 -13.48 22.61 3.56
CA ILE A 147 -12.80 21.80 2.54
C ILE A 147 -11.67 21.05 3.25
N SER A 148 -11.76 19.72 3.22
CA SER A 148 -10.78 18.82 3.81
C SER A 148 -9.38 19.19 3.36
N ILE A 149 -8.38 19.16 4.25
CA ILE A 149 -7.00 19.60 3.96
C ILE A 149 -6.43 18.83 2.75
N GLN A 150 -6.78 17.55 2.62
CA GLN A 150 -6.41 16.71 1.49
C GLN A 150 -7.08 17.18 0.19
N SER A 151 -8.33 17.63 0.24
CA SER A 151 -9.04 18.18 -0.92
C SER A 151 -8.39 19.48 -1.38
N LYS A 152 -8.01 20.37 -0.46
CA LYS A 152 -7.24 21.60 -0.80
C LYS A 152 -5.93 21.27 -1.48
N PHE A 153 -5.22 20.26 -0.98
CA PHE A 153 -3.98 19.81 -1.62
C PHE A 153 -4.25 19.27 -3.02
N ILE A 154 -5.24 18.40 -3.19
CA ILE A 154 -5.60 17.82 -4.49
C ILE A 154 -5.99 18.91 -5.49
N GLU A 155 -6.79 19.90 -5.10
CA GLU A 155 -7.15 21.03 -5.96
C GLU A 155 -5.92 21.78 -6.45
N SER A 156 -4.98 22.10 -5.53
CA SER A 156 -3.72 22.75 -5.90
C SER A 156 -2.84 21.87 -6.77
N PHE A 157 -2.77 20.57 -6.50
CA PHE A 157 -1.97 19.61 -7.26
C PHE A 157 -2.52 19.44 -8.69
N SER A 158 -3.84 19.26 -8.81
CA SER A 158 -4.55 19.19 -10.08
C SER A 158 -4.39 20.45 -10.89
N GLY A 159 -4.48 21.63 -10.25
CA GLY A 159 -4.27 22.91 -10.93
C GLY A 159 -2.87 23.04 -11.53
N LEU A 160 -1.82 22.56 -10.84
CA LEU A 160 -0.46 22.55 -11.40
C LEU A 160 -0.36 21.67 -12.65
N TYR A 161 -1.00 20.52 -12.63
CA TYR A 161 -1.03 19.60 -13.77
C TYR A 161 -1.81 20.17 -14.96
N GLU A 162 -3.01 20.69 -14.70
CA GLU A 162 -3.90 21.22 -15.74
C GLU A 162 -3.32 22.48 -16.39
N ASN A 163 -2.71 23.36 -15.61
CA ASN A 163 -2.03 24.56 -16.14
C ASN A 163 -0.90 24.24 -17.11
N GLN A 164 -0.28 23.06 -16.99
CA GLN A 164 0.90 22.68 -17.78
C GLN A 164 0.55 21.73 -18.94
N THR A 165 -0.45 20.87 -18.75
CA THR A 165 -0.85 19.87 -19.74
C THR A 165 -2.10 20.25 -20.54
N GLY A 166 -2.92 21.19 -20.04
CA GLY A 166 -4.25 21.49 -20.58
C GLY A 166 -5.29 20.40 -20.33
N HIS A 167 -4.96 19.36 -19.56
CA HIS A 167 -5.83 18.23 -19.26
C HIS A 167 -6.17 18.16 -17.77
N PRO A 168 -7.41 17.81 -17.41
CA PRO A 168 -7.79 17.68 -16.01
C PRO A 168 -7.08 16.48 -15.37
N PHE A 169 -6.51 16.68 -14.20
CA PHE A 169 -5.95 15.58 -13.40
C PHE A 169 -7.07 14.74 -12.79
N LYS A 170 -7.08 13.44 -13.07
CA LYS A 170 -8.06 12.50 -12.51
C LYS A 170 -7.57 12.00 -11.16
N ALA A 171 -8.15 12.52 -10.09
CA ALA A 171 -7.83 12.09 -8.73
C ALA A 171 -8.65 10.88 -8.30
N ASP A 172 -7.97 9.77 -7.98
CA ASP A 172 -8.59 8.57 -7.44
C ASP A 172 -8.51 8.51 -5.91
N LYS A 173 -9.35 7.68 -5.28
CA LYS A 173 -9.35 7.47 -3.80
C LYS A 173 -7.94 7.15 -3.26
N LYS A 174 -7.13 6.42 -4.03
CA LYS A 174 -5.73 6.10 -3.69
C LYS A 174 -4.87 7.35 -3.52
N HIS A 175 -5.03 8.35 -4.37
CA HIS A 175 -4.31 9.62 -4.27
C HIS A 175 -4.60 10.31 -2.92
N PHE A 176 -5.87 10.36 -2.51
CA PHE A 176 -6.26 10.96 -1.23
C PHE A 176 -5.64 10.24 -0.02
N ILE A 177 -5.54 8.90 -0.07
CA ILE A 177 -4.90 8.11 1.00
C ILE A 177 -3.40 8.42 1.08
N ILE A 178 -2.72 8.45 -0.06
CA ILE A 178 -1.28 8.76 -0.13
C ILE A 178 -1.02 10.16 0.40
N ILE A 179 -1.79 11.15 -0.04
CA ILE A 179 -1.65 12.55 0.38
C ILE A 179 -1.93 12.70 1.87
N SER A 180 -2.96 12.04 2.40
CA SER A 180 -3.25 12.02 3.83
C SER A 180 -2.06 11.47 4.64
N SER A 181 -1.43 10.40 4.15
CA SER A 181 -0.24 9.82 4.77
C SER A 181 0.96 10.78 4.75
N LEU A 182 1.21 11.44 3.60
CA LEU A 182 2.29 12.41 3.44
C LEU A 182 2.11 13.63 4.35
N ILE A 183 0.91 14.19 4.38
CA ILE A 183 0.57 15.35 5.23
C ILE A 183 0.72 14.97 6.71
N LYS A 184 0.25 13.78 7.11
CA LYS A 184 0.40 13.30 8.50
C LYS A 184 1.88 13.13 8.90
N LYS A 185 2.74 12.72 7.95
CA LYS A 185 4.14 12.42 8.22
C LYS A 185 5.06 13.64 8.15
N TYR A 186 4.84 14.55 7.20
CA TYR A 186 5.77 15.64 6.89
C TYR A 186 5.16 17.03 7.02
N GLY A 187 3.84 17.13 7.21
CA GLY A 187 3.11 18.40 7.23
C GLY A 187 2.62 18.83 5.85
N TYR A 188 1.62 19.71 5.85
CA TYR A 188 0.97 20.21 4.63
C TYR A 188 1.94 21.00 3.74
N ASP A 189 2.61 22.00 4.32
CA ASP A 189 3.50 22.91 3.57
C ASP A 189 4.66 22.17 2.89
N ALA A 190 5.29 21.23 3.61
CA ALA A 190 6.36 20.41 3.05
C ALA A 190 5.88 19.54 1.87
N THR A 191 4.64 19.05 1.95
CA THR A 191 4.02 18.24 0.88
C THR A 191 3.73 19.10 -0.35
N VAL A 192 3.26 20.33 -0.16
CA VAL A 192 3.02 21.30 -1.25
C VAL A 192 4.32 21.68 -1.94
N GLU A 193 5.37 22.01 -1.18
CA GLU A 193 6.69 22.35 -1.75
C GLU A 193 7.29 21.19 -2.54
N LYS A 194 7.17 19.95 -2.04
CA LYS A 194 7.61 18.76 -2.77
C LYS A 194 6.83 18.53 -4.06
N ALA A 195 5.52 18.78 -4.07
CA ALA A 195 4.73 18.68 -5.29
C ALA A 195 5.17 19.69 -6.34
N LYS A 196 5.46 20.94 -5.94
CA LYS A 196 6.02 21.95 -6.86
C LYS A 196 7.37 21.52 -7.44
N LEU A 197 8.26 20.96 -6.61
CA LEU A 197 9.54 20.44 -7.08
C LEU A 197 9.36 19.28 -8.07
N LEU A 198 8.41 18.38 -7.80
CA LEU A 198 8.07 17.31 -8.73
C LEU A 198 7.57 17.86 -10.07
N ALA A 199 6.75 18.92 -10.07
CA ALA A 199 6.29 19.57 -11.29
C ALA A 199 7.48 20.10 -12.12
N VAL A 200 8.46 20.76 -11.49
CA VAL A 200 9.68 21.21 -12.15
C VAL A 200 10.44 20.05 -12.77
N TYR A 201 10.53 18.91 -12.07
CA TYR A 201 11.22 17.72 -12.57
C TYR A 201 10.51 17.09 -13.77
N CYS A 202 9.18 17.02 -13.72
CA CYS A 202 8.35 16.58 -14.84
C CYS A 202 8.47 17.51 -16.05
N GLN A 203 8.64 18.81 -15.83
CA GLN A 203 8.84 19.79 -16.90
C GLN A 203 10.22 19.67 -17.55
N GLN A 204 11.27 19.44 -16.76
CA GLN A 204 12.66 19.37 -17.25
C GLN A 204 13.04 17.99 -17.79
N ALA A 205 12.37 16.92 -17.33
CA ALA A 205 12.64 15.52 -17.67
C ALA A 205 14.10 15.06 -17.42
N GLU A 206 14.88 15.80 -16.61
CA GLU A 206 16.29 15.50 -16.34
C GLU A 206 16.48 14.35 -15.35
N VAL A 207 15.53 14.16 -14.44
CA VAL A 207 15.64 13.13 -13.41
C VAL A 207 15.10 11.82 -13.96
N TRP A 208 15.82 10.72 -13.72
CA TRP A 208 15.50 9.42 -14.33
C TRP A 208 14.07 8.93 -14.06
N PHE A 209 13.47 9.30 -12.91
CA PHE A 209 12.09 8.95 -12.54
C PHE A 209 11.02 9.93 -13.07
N ALA A 210 11.44 11.00 -13.76
CA ALA A 210 10.59 11.98 -14.42
C ALA A 210 10.83 12.02 -15.94
N LYS A 211 11.48 10.98 -16.50
CA LYS A 211 11.81 10.89 -17.93
C LYS A 211 10.59 10.88 -18.84
N GLU A 212 9.46 10.37 -18.35
CA GLU A 212 8.19 10.39 -19.07
C GLU A 212 7.43 11.72 -18.88
N GLY A 213 8.08 12.71 -18.29
CA GLY A 213 7.56 14.05 -18.09
C GLY A 213 6.36 14.08 -17.16
N TRP A 214 5.25 14.66 -17.63
CA TRP A 214 4.04 14.87 -16.84
C TRP A 214 3.26 13.58 -16.54
N SER A 215 3.50 12.45 -17.22
CA SER A 215 2.91 11.17 -16.80
C SER A 215 3.40 10.72 -15.43
N CYS A 216 4.61 11.14 -15.04
CA CYS A 216 5.18 10.87 -13.72
C CYS A 216 4.64 11.82 -12.63
N PHE A 217 3.85 12.84 -12.97
CA PHE A 217 3.30 13.79 -12.01
C PHE A 217 2.09 13.20 -11.27
N THR A 218 2.37 12.27 -10.34
CA THR A 218 1.36 11.58 -9.55
C THR A 218 1.72 11.61 -8.05
N PRO A 219 0.71 11.53 -7.16
CA PRO A 219 0.95 11.37 -5.72
C PRO A 219 1.79 10.12 -5.37
N GLU A 220 1.71 9.07 -6.17
CA GLU A 220 2.54 7.86 -6.06
C GLU A 220 4.02 8.18 -6.27
N THR A 221 4.35 8.89 -7.35
CA THR A 221 5.72 9.32 -7.63
C THR A 221 6.22 10.23 -6.51
N LEU A 222 5.38 11.17 -6.06
CA LEU A 222 5.68 12.08 -4.97
C LEU A 222 6.02 11.33 -3.68
N SER A 223 5.25 10.29 -3.35
CA SER A 223 5.47 9.46 -2.16
C SER A 223 6.70 8.55 -2.30
N THR A 224 6.80 7.83 -3.42
CA THR A 224 7.87 6.84 -3.68
C THR A 224 9.24 7.50 -3.77
N HIS A 225 9.30 8.71 -4.32
CA HIS A 225 10.53 9.47 -4.51
C HIS A 225 10.65 10.65 -3.56
N TRP A 226 9.90 10.64 -2.45
CA TRP A 226 9.89 11.74 -1.49
C TRP A 226 11.29 12.22 -1.13
N ASN A 227 12.18 11.33 -0.68
CA ASN A 227 13.54 11.70 -0.27
C ASN A 227 14.45 12.14 -1.45
N ARG A 228 14.08 11.80 -2.69
CA ARG A 228 14.87 12.07 -3.90
C ARG A 228 14.45 13.38 -4.59
N ILE A 229 13.25 13.89 -4.34
CA ILE A 229 12.73 15.16 -4.91
C ILE A 229 13.35 16.37 -4.19
N VAL A 230 14.66 16.54 -4.23
CA VAL A 230 15.35 17.66 -3.55
C VAL A 230 15.27 18.94 -4.39
N PRO A 231 15.44 20.15 -3.82
CA PRO A 231 15.59 21.35 -4.64
C PRO A 231 16.80 21.23 -5.58
N ILE A 232 16.63 21.55 -6.87
CA ILE A 232 17.78 21.75 -7.76
C ILE A 232 18.48 23.02 -7.31
N LEU A 233 19.62 22.85 -6.64
CA LEU A 233 20.52 23.94 -6.31
C LEU A 233 21.19 24.42 -7.59
N THR A 234 21.16 25.72 -7.85
CA THR A 234 22.00 26.32 -8.90
C THR A 234 23.49 26.08 -8.58
N GLU A 235 24.38 26.15 -9.58
CA GLU A 235 25.82 25.98 -9.35
C GLU A 235 26.38 26.97 -8.31
N GLU A 236 25.82 28.18 -8.23
CA GLU A 236 26.13 29.17 -7.21
C GLU A 236 25.68 28.72 -5.81
N GLN A 237 24.45 28.20 -5.68
CA GLN A 237 23.95 27.69 -4.40
C GLN A 237 24.67 26.43 -3.95
N LYS A 238 25.14 25.58 -4.88
CA LYS A 238 26.03 24.44 -4.58
C LYS A 238 27.37 24.93 -4.04
N LYS A 239 27.98 25.95 -4.66
CA LYS A 239 29.22 26.57 -4.20
C LYS A 239 29.04 27.20 -2.82
N GLU A 240 27.95 27.94 -2.58
CA GLU A 240 27.67 28.57 -1.30
C GLU A 240 27.43 27.54 -0.19
N LYS A 241 26.67 26.47 -0.46
CA LYS A 241 26.46 25.38 0.49
C LYS A 241 27.79 24.70 0.87
N LYS A 242 28.63 24.40 -0.13
CA LYS A 242 29.97 23.82 0.10
C LYS A 242 30.86 24.77 0.92
N TYR A 243 30.81 26.07 0.64
CA TYR A 243 31.52 27.07 1.42
C TYR A 243 31.07 27.10 2.89
N ARG A 244 29.75 27.11 3.13
CA ARG A 244 29.18 27.07 4.50
C ARG A 244 29.55 25.79 5.25
N GLU A 245 29.54 24.63 4.60
CA GLU A 245 29.95 23.36 5.21
C GLU A 245 31.45 23.35 5.58
N ASN A 246 32.31 23.83 4.69
CA ASN A 246 33.75 23.97 4.95
C ASN A 246 34.02 24.95 6.09
N PHE A 247 33.29 26.06 6.14
CA PHE A 247 33.41 27.04 7.22
C PHE A 247 33.07 26.44 8.58
N LYS A 248 31.95 25.70 8.69
CA LYS A 248 31.56 25.01 9.93
C LYS A 248 32.60 23.99 10.39
N LYS A 249 33.17 23.20 9.46
CA LYS A 249 34.24 22.25 9.79
C LYS A 249 35.49 22.95 10.34
N ALA A 250 35.92 24.03 9.69
CA ALA A 250 37.07 24.80 10.14
C ALA A 250 36.85 25.44 11.53
N GLU A 251 35.62 25.88 11.82
CA GLU A 251 35.24 26.42 13.13
C GLU A 251 35.26 25.33 14.22
N GLU A 252 34.75 24.13 13.90
CA GLU A 252 34.76 22.99 14.81
C GLU A 252 36.19 22.49 15.10
N GLU A 253 37.06 22.45 14.08
CA GLU A 253 38.48 22.14 14.23
C GLU A 253 39.18 23.17 15.13
N ARG A 254 38.98 24.47 14.89
CA ARG A 254 39.52 25.54 15.76
C ARG A 254 39.05 25.38 17.20
N ARG A 255 37.79 25.01 17.42
CA ARG A 255 37.26 24.77 18.77
C ARG A 255 37.97 23.60 19.44
N LYS A 256 38.14 22.47 18.73
CA LYS A 256 38.86 21.30 19.23
C LYS A 256 40.32 21.62 19.53
N THR A 257 41.02 22.35 18.66
CA THR A 257 42.41 22.76 18.91
C THR A 257 42.53 23.69 20.12
N ASN A 258 41.60 24.65 20.27
CA ASN A 258 41.59 25.55 21.42
C ASN A 258 41.26 24.81 22.72
N GLU A 259 40.37 23.82 22.70
CA GLU A 259 40.09 22.94 23.84
C GLU A 259 41.33 22.12 24.24
N LEU A 260 42.05 21.55 23.27
CA LEU A 260 43.31 20.82 23.51
C LEU A 260 44.42 21.72 24.08
N LEU A 261 44.59 22.92 23.54
CA LEU A 261 45.58 23.88 24.03
C LEU A 261 45.28 24.30 25.48
N LYS A 262 44.01 24.57 25.82
CA LYS A 262 43.60 24.88 27.19
C LYS A 262 43.85 23.71 28.16
N ALA A 263 43.63 22.48 27.72
CA ALA A 263 43.94 21.29 28.52
C ALA A 263 45.46 21.17 28.77
N ALA A 264 46.28 21.43 27.76
CA ALA A 264 47.74 21.37 27.87
C ALA A 264 48.32 22.46 28.78
N THR A 265 47.72 23.66 28.85
CA THR A 265 48.21 24.76 29.69
C THR A 265 47.78 24.68 31.16
N ASN A 266 46.81 23.82 31.49
CA ASN A 266 46.33 23.60 32.87
C ASN A 266 46.96 22.38 33.56
N THR A 267 48.01 21.80 32.97
CA THR A 267 48.83 20.71 33.54
C THR A 267 50.21 21.24 33.86
#